data_AF-A0A847KMN0-F1
#
_entry.id   AF-A0A847KMN0-F1
#
_cell.length_a   1.000
_cell.length_b   1.000
_cell.length_c   1.000
_cell.angle_alpha   90.00
_cell.angle_beta   90.00
_cell.angle_gamma   90.00
#
_symmetry.space_group_name_H-M   'P 1'
#
loop_
_entity.id
_entity.type
_entity.pdbx_description
1 polymer ?
#
loop_
_entity_poly.entity_id
_entity_poly.type
_entity_poly.pdbx_seq_one_letter_code
_entity_poly.pdbx_strand_id
1 'polypeptide(L)'
;MSSLARWILLVPLAAAAGWSAVWYLTTSPVSMARALTATLVLAFAAVGVASGFRGRPLAAAVVVALVAASAGYLGNTAVVLGREDDREVPTLTRQPGDPGDGHTAVVYFTHGEPETYDPIGWLNQFREFDEQGIAFVPFPVRPLFLHALRDAYLEVGSSQHGRRHVDMAADLEDTLRAAGHDVRVYPSFLDADPRPDAAVVRALNEGASQVVVAEVFVSISNHTAEGEHLIREVDTESLGVPLTFT
;
A
#
# COMPACT_ATOMS: atom_id res chain seq x y z
N MET A 1 -41.94 -14.77 -11.34
CA MET A 1 -40.69 -15.51 -11.01
C MET A 1 -41.02 -16.57 -9.97
N SER A 2 -40.59 -17.82 -10.17
CA SER A 2 -40.80 -18.89 -9.18
C SER A 2 -40.07 -18.59 -7.87
N SER A 3 -40.50 -19.21 -6.77
CA SER A 3 -39.83 -19.08 -5.46
C SER A 3 -38.34 -19.45 -5.55
N LEU A 4 -38.02 -20.54 -6.26
CA LEU A 4 -36.65 -20.99 -6.48
C LEU A 4 -35.80 -19.96 -7.24
N ALA A 5 -36.33 -19.38 -8.32
CA ALA A 5 -35.61 -18.39 -9.11
C ALA A 5 -35.28 -17.12 -8.29
N ARG A 6 -36.14 -16.72 -7.34
CA ARG A 6 -35.84 -15.61 -6.43
C ARG A 6 -34.66 -15.91 -5.51
N TRP A 7 -34.59 -17.12 -4.96
CA TRP A 7 -33.45 -17.53 -4.14
C TRP A 7 -32.14 -17.55 -4.92
N ILE A 8 -32.16 -18.11 -6.13
CA ILE A 8 -30.99 -18.19 -7.01
C ILE A 8 -30.45 -16.80 -7.36
N LEU A 9 -31.32 -15.79 -7.50
CA LEU A 9 -30.89 -14.42 -7.79
C LEU A 9 -30.49 -13.63 -6.53
N LEU A 10 -31.19 -13.81 -5.42
CA LEU A 10 -30.98 -13.03 -4.21
C LEU A 10 -29.56 -13.20 -3.65
N VAL A 11 -29.08 -14.45 -3.59
CA VAL A 11 -27.77 -14.78 -3.02
C VAL A 11 -26.61 -14.08 -3.75
N PRO A 12 -26.42 -14.26 -5.09
CA PRO A 12 -25.32 -13.62 -5.80
C PRO A 12 -25.46 -12.10 -5.84
N LEU A 13 -26.67 -11.54 -5.92
CA LEU A 13 -26.87 -10.08 -5.88
C LEU A 13 -26.44 -9.51 -4.53
N ALA A 14 -26.84 -10.13 -3.41
CA ALA A 14 -26.46 -9.70 -2.08
C ALA A 14 -24.95 -9.84 -1.85
N ALA A 15 -24.35 -10.96 -2.25
CA ALA A 15 -22.90 -11.16 -2.17
C ALA A 15 -22.12 -10.14 -3.01
N ALA A 16 -22.55 -9.88 -4.24
CA ALA A 16 -21.95 -8.86 -5.10
C ALA A 16 -22.14 -7.44 -4.53
N ALA A 17 -23.26 -7.15 -3.87
CA ALA A 17 -23.47 -5.88 -3.17
C ALA A 17 -22.45 -5.71 -2.03
N GLY A 18 -22.26 -6.74 -1.19
CA GLY A 18 -21.24 -6.73 -0.14
C GLY A 18 -19.81 -6.61 -0.68
N TRP A 19 -19.50 -7.32 -1.76
CA TRP A 19 -18.21 -7.23 -2.45
C TRP A 19 -17.94 -5.82 -2.97
N SER A 20 -18.87 -5.26 -3.75
CA SER A 20 -18.73 -3.90 -4.30
C SER A 20 -18.69 -2.82 -3.22
N ALA A 21 -19.32 -3.03 -2.06
CA ALA A 21 -19.22 -2.10 -0.94
C ALA A 21 -17.77 -1.95 -0.46
N VAL A 22 -17.02 -3.04 -0.33
CA VAL A 22 -15.58 -2.97 -0.03
C VAL A 22 -14.83 -2.21 -1.13
N TRP A 23 -15.16 -2.46 -2.39
CA TRP A 23 -14.52 -1.76 -3.50
C TRP A 23 -14.76 -0.25 -3.44
N TYR A 24 -15.97 0.18 -3.07
CA TYR A 24 -16.28 1.59 -2.80
C TYR A 24 -15.43 2.15 -1.65
N LEU A 25 -15.24 1.39 -0.58
CA LEU A 25 -14.48 1.83 0.60
C LEU A 25 -12.98 1.96 0.30
N THR A 26 -12.42 1.15 -0.59
CA THR A 26 -10.95 1.02 -0.71
C THR A 26 -10.36 1.55 -2.01
N THR A 27 -11.18 1.78 -3.06
CA THR A 27 -10.67 2.24 -4.36
C THR A 27 -10.24 3.71 -4.37
N SER A 28 -9.49 4.10 -5.41
CA SER A 28 -9.07 5.47 -5.61
C SER A 28 -10.26 6.43 -5.77
N PRO A 29 -10.13 7.71 -5.40
CA PRO A 29 -11.21 8.68 -5.50
C PRO A 29 -11.88 8.76 -6.89
N VAL A 30 -11.10 8.61 -7.96
CA VAL A 30 -11.57 8.67 -9.36
C VAL A 30 -12.52 7.51 -9.71
N SER A 31 -12.39 6.38 -9.04
CA SER A 31 -13.21 5.18 -9.28
C SER A 31 -14.35 5.02 -8.26
N MET A 32 -14.34 5.81 -7.19
CA MET A 32 -15.27 5.69 -6.07
C MET A 32 -16.75 5.81 -6.49
N ALA A 33 -17.09 6.79 -7.34
CA ALA A 33 -18.47 6.99 -7.78
C ALA A 33 -19.02 5.79 -8.57
N ARG A 34 -18.17 5.14 -9.37
CA ARG A 34 -18.53 3.92 -10.12
C ARG A 34 -18.77 2.75 -9.17
N ALA A 35 -17.89 2.57 -8.19
CA ALA A 35 -18.05 1.54 -7.17
C ALA A 35 -19.32 1.76 -6.33
N LEU A 36 -19.59 2.99 -5.89
CA LEU A 36 -20.82 3.34 -5.17
C LEU A 36 -22.07 3.03 -5.99
N THR A 37 -22.08 3.42 -7.25
CA THR A 37 -23.20 3.15 -8.16
C THR A 37 -23.45 1.65 -8.29
N ALA A 38 -22.38 0.85 -8.48
CA ALA A 38 -22.49 -0.59 -8.54
C ALA A 38 -23.08 -1.18 -7.24
N THR A 39 -22.60 -0.73 -6.08
CA THR A 39 -23.13 -1.15 -4.77
C THR A 39 -24.61 -0.84 -4.62
N LEU A 40 -25.03 0.39 -4.96
CA LEU A 40 -26.43 0.80 -4.86
C LEU A 40 -27.31 -0.01 -5.81
N VAL A 41 -26.92 -0.18 -7.07
CA VAL A 41 -27.68 -0.96 -8.06
C VAL A 41 -27.86 -2.42 -7.60
N LEU A 42 -26.78 -3.05 -7.13
CA LEU A 42 -26.82 -4.44 -6.65
C LEU A 42 -27.68 -4.57 -5.39
N ALA A 43 -27.55 -3.64 -4.44
CA ALA A 43 -28.36 -3.60 -3.23
C ALA A 43 -29.86 -3.42 -3.54
N PHE A 44 -30.21 -2.47 -4.42
CA PHE A 44 -31.60 -2.26 -4.82
C PHE A 44 -32.16 -3.46 -5.60
N ALA A 45 -31.36 -4.10 -6.46
CA ALA A 45 -31.77 -5.32 -7.14
C ALA A 45 -32.04 -6.46 -6.14
N ALA A 46 -31.17 -6.65 -5.13
CA ALA A 46 -31.37 -7.63 -4.07
C ALA A 46 -32.66 -7.35 -3.26
N VAL A 47 -32.90 -6.09 -2.88
CA VAL A 47 -34.14 -5.67 -2.20
C VAL A 47 -35.37 -5.90 -3.09
N GLY A 48 -35.28 -5.59 -4.38
CA GLY A 48 -36.33 -5.86 -5.35
C GLY A 48 -36.71 -7.33 -5.42
N VAL A 49 -35.72 -8.23 -5.48
CA VAL A 49 -35.94 -9.68 -5.44
C VAL A 49 -36.54 -10.12 -4.09
N ALA A 50 -36.02 -9.58 -2.98
CA ALA A 50 -36.48 -9.90 -1.62
C ALA A 50 -37.94 -9.48 -1.40
N SER A 51 -38.39 -8.35 -1.94
CA SER A 51 -39.76 -7.86 -1.82
C SER A 51 -40.81 -8.78 -2.46
N GLY A 52 -40.38 -9.71 -3.33
CA GLY A 52 -41.25 -10.74 -3.89
C GLY A 52 -41.67 -11.81 -2.88
N PHE A 53 -40.95 -11.98 -1.77
CA PHE A 53 -41.30 -12.91 -0.70
C PHE A 53 -42.35 -12.30 0.25
N ARG A 54 -43.09 -13.15 0.98
CA ARG A 54 -44.09 -12.73 1.97
C ARG A 54 -44.01 -13.59 3.22
N GLY A 55 -44.37 -13.05 4.38
CA GLY A 55 -44.42 -13.79 5.64
C GLY A 55 -43.07 -14.39 6.05
N ARG A 56 -43.05 -15.63 6.53
CA ARG A 56 -41.82 -16.33 6.96
C ARG A 56 -40.73 -16.41 5.87
N PRO A 57 -41.05 -16.71 4.59
CA PRO A 57 -40.08 -16.64 3.51
C PRO A 57 -39.37 -15.29 3.36
N LEU A 58 -40.03 -14.16 3.65
CA LEU A 58 -39.40 -12.84 3.58
C LEU A 58 -38.34 -12.69 4.68
N ALA A 59 -38.66 -13.09 5.91
CA ALA A 59 -37.69 -13.07 7.01
C ALA A 59 -36.46 -13.94 6.68
N ALA A 60 -36.69 -15.14 6.14
CA ALA A 60 -35.61 -16.01 5.67
C ALA A 60 -34.78 -15.35 4.56
N ALA A 61 -35.42 -14.68 3.60
CA ALA A 61 -34.75 -14.00 2.50
C ALA A 61 -33.84 -12.87 3.01
N VAL A 62 -34.30 -12.09 3.98
CA VAL A 62 -33.50 -11.04 4.61
C VAL A 62 -32.26 -11.62 5.29
N VAL A 63 -32.43 -12.68 6.10
CA VAL A 63 -31.29 -13.32 6.79
C VAL A 63 -30.27 -13.86 5.79
N VAL A 64 -30.72 -14.58 4.76
CA VAL A 64 -29.84 -15.13 3.73
C VAL A 64 -29.12 -14.01 2.96
N ALA A 65 -29.80 -12.92 2.63
CA ALA A 65 -29.19 -11.78 1.97
C ALA A 65 -28.11 -11.12 2.84
N LEU A 66 -28.37 -10.94 4.14
CA LEU A 66 -27.38 -10.38 5.07
C LEU A 66 -26.15 -11.28 5.20
N VAL A 67 -26.34 -12.60 5.31
CA VAL A 67 -25.23 -13.57 5.35
C VAL A 67 -24.43 -13.54 4.05
N ALA A 68 -25.11 -13.56 2.89
CA ALA A 68 -24.46 -13.50 1.59
C ALA A 68 -23.68 -12.20 1.38
N ALA A 69 -24.27 -11.05 1.74
CA ALA A 69 -23.61 -9.75 1.69
C ALA A 69 -22.38 -9.70 2.62
N SER A 70 -22.50 -10.23 3.83
CA SER A 70 -21.38 -10.31 4.78
C SER A 70 -20.26 -11.20 4.22
N ALA A 71 -20.58 -12.34 3.61
CA ALA A 71 -19.60 -13.21 2.97
C ALA A 71 -18.90 -12.52 1.80
N GLY A 72 -19.64 -11.81 0.94
CA GLY A 72 -19.06 -11.04 -0.16
C GLY A 72 -18.17 -9.90 0.32
N TYR A 73 -18.57 -9.20 1.38
CA TYR A 73 -17.77 -8.16 2.03
C TYR A 73 -16.47 -8.73 2.60
N LEU A 74 -16.53 -9.80 3.40
CA LEU A 74 -15.34 -10.41 3.99
C LEU A 74 -14.42 -11.00 2.92
N GLY A 75 -14.99 -11.62 1.88
CA GLY A 75 -14.23 -12.14 0.74
C GLY A 75 -13.44 -11.04 0.02
N ASN A 76 -14.09 -9.91 -0.32
CA ASN A 76 -13.37 -8.81 -0.96
C ASN A 76 -12.41 -8.10 -0.01
N THR A 77 -12.72 -8.05 1.28
CA THR A 77 -11.79 -7.53 2.30
C THR A 77 -10.48 -8.33 2.30
N ALA A 78 -10.56 -9.66 2.25
CA ALA A 78 -9.39 -10.52 2.13
C ALA A 78 -8.59 -10.24 0.85
N VAL A 79 -9.27 -10.06 -0.29
CA VAL A 79 -8.61 -9.77 -1.57
C VAL A 79 -7.90 -8.43 -1.54
N VAL A 80 -8.54 -7.37 -1.04
CA VAL A 80 -7.91 -6.04 -0.96
C VAL A 80 -6.72 -6.04 -0.01
N LEU A 81 -6.85 -6.67 1.16
CA LEU A 81 -5.78 -6.72 2.15
C LEU A 81 -4.62 -7.65 1.73
N GLY A 82 -4.89 -8.62 0.87
CA GLY A 82 -3.89 -9.51 0.27
C GLY A 82 -3.23 -8.94 -0.99
N ARG A 83 -3.47 -7.68 -1.33
CA ARG A 83 -2.79 -7.03 -2.47
C ARG A 83 -1.29 -6.94 -2.18
N GLU A 84 -0.49 -7.47 -3.09
CA GLU A 84 0.97 -7.34 -3.05
C GLU A 84 1.40 -5.92 -3.38
N ASP A 85 2.63 -5.59 -2.99
CA ASP A 85 3.25 -4.30 -3.30
C ASP A 85 3.87 -4.37 -4.69
N ASP A 86 3.25 -3.66 -5.64
CA ASP A 86 3.63 -3.65 -7.06
C ASP A 86 4.61 -2.52 -7.42
N ARG A 87 5.11 -1.76 -6.42
CA ARG A 87 6.10 -0.71 -6.65
C ARG A 87 7.35 -1.29 -7.30
N GLU A 88 7.79 -0.67 -8.38
CA GLU A 88 8.87 -1.18 -9.23
C GLU A 88 10.23 -1.04 -8.55
N VAL A 89 10.98 -2.14 -8.54
CA VAL A 89 12.42 -2.14 -8.23
C VAL A 89 13.17 -2.21 -9.57
N PRO A 90 14.04 -1.24 -9.90
CA PRO A 90 14.83 -1.28 -11.12
C PRO A 90 15.63 -2.59 -11.21
N THR A 91 15.85 -3.10 -12.42
CA THR A 91 16.73 -4.25 -12.60
C THR A 91 18.17 -3.86 -12.26
N LEU A 92 18.83 -4.64 -11.41
CA LEU A 92 20.25 -4.48 -11.11
C LEU A 92 21.08 -4.85 -12.35
N THR A 93 21.79 -3.88 -12.92
CA THR A 93 22.64 -4.06 -14.11
C THR A 93 24.12 -4.13 -13.77
N ARG A 94 24.54 -3.60 -12.62
CA ARG A 94 25.93 -3.69 -12.15
C ARG A 94 26.37 -5.14 -11.99
N GLN A 95 27.60 -5.44 -12.39
CA GLN A 95 28.18 -6.78 -12.29
C GLN A 95 29.29 -6.82 -11.23
N PRO A 96 29.57 -8.00 -10.63
CA PRO A 96 30.73 -8.17 -9.76
C PRO A 96 32.03 -7.76 -10.46
N GLY A 97 32.86 -6.98 -9.77
CA GLY A 97 34.13 -6.48 -10.30
C GLY A 97 34.03 -5.20 -11.15
N ASP A 98 32.83 -4.67 -11.38
CA ASP A 98 32.65 -3.33 -11.94
C ASP A 98 33.05 -2.25 -10.90
N PRO A 99 34.06 -1.43 -11.17
CA PRO A 99 34.51 -0.40 -10.22
C PRO A 99 33.46 0.72 -10.02
N GLY A 100 32.56 0.93 -10.98
CA GLY A 100 31.65 2.08 -10.99
C GLY A 100 32.37 3.41 -11.23
N ASP A 101 31.72 4.50 -10.79
CA ASP A 101 32.14 5.89 -11.01
C ASP A 101 32.90 6.49 -9.81
N GLY A 102 32.94 5.81 -8.65
CA GLY A 102 33.75 6.22 -7.50
C GLY A 102 33.00 7.02 -6.42
N HIS A 103 31.78 7.49 -6.68
CA HIS A 103 31.04 8.30 -5.70
C HIS A 103 30.50 7.46 -4.55
N THR A 104 30.27 8.11 -3.40
CA THR A 104 29.54 7.52 -2.29
C THR A 104 28.04 7.80 -2.45
N ALA A 105 27.22 6.77 -2.50
CA ALA A 105 25.77 6.91 -2.43
C ALA A 105 25.32 7.05 -0.98
N VAL A 106 24.55 8.09 -0.71
CA VAL A 106 23.83 8.25 0.56
C VAL A 106 22.35 7.94 0.31
N VAL A 107 21.89 6.77 0.74
CA VAL A 107 20.47 6.41 0.67
C VAL A 107 19.76 7.09 1.82
N TYR A 108 19.07 8.19 1.53
CA TYR A 108 18.24 8.91 2.49
C TYR A 108 16.97 8.10 2.71
N PHE A 109 16.84 7.50 3.89
CA PHE A 109 15.82 6.49 4.19
C PHE A 109 14.87 7.02 5.27
N THR A 110 13.58 7.11 4.95
CA THR A 110 12.56 7.65 5.88
C THR A 110 11.16 7.06 5.62
N HIS A 111 10.18 7.49 6.42
CA HIS A 111 8.77 7.23 6.12
C HIS A 111 8.33 7.96 4.86
N GLY A 112 7.52 7.28 4.06
CA GLY A 112 6.90 7.87 2.89
C GLY A 112 5.50 8.35 3.17
N GLU A 113 5.02 9.22 2.29
CA GLU A 113 3.59 9.31 2.06
C GLU A 113 3.37 9.54 0.56
N PRO A 114 2.54 8.71 -0.11
CA PRO A 114 2.17 8.94 -1.51
C PRO A 114 1.56 10.33 -1.69
N GLU A 115 1.84 11.00 -2.81
CA GLU A 115 1.26 12.34 -3.08
C GLU A 115 -0.27 12.28 -3.18
N THR A 116 -0.78 11.20 -3.77
CA THR A 116 -2.22 10.90 -3.87
C THR A 116 -2.54 9.62 -3.14
N TYR A 117 -3.80 9.46 -2.71
CA TYR A 117 -4.23 8.26 -1.97
C TYR A 117 -3.83 6.96 -2.67
N ASP A 118 -2.94 6.21 -2.01
CA ASP A 118 -2.65 4.81 -2.25
C ASP A 118 -2.58 4.09 -0.90
N PRO A 119 -3.39 3.05 -0.65
CA PRO A 119 -3.39 2.37 0.62
C PRO A 119 -2.20 1.42 0.83
N ILE A 120 -1.30 1.24 -0.15
CA ILE A 120 -0.29 0.15 -0.10
C ILE A 120 0.56 0.14 1.17
N GLY A 121 1.05 1.31 1.63
CA GLY A 121 1.82 1.39 2.88
C GLY A 121 1.04 0.87 4.09
N TRP A 122 -0.25 1.21 4.20
CA TRP A 122 -1.12 0.69 5.25
C TRP A 122 -1.44 -0.79 5.10
N LEU A 123 -1.53 -1.32 3.87
CA LEU A 123 -1.72 -2.74 3.64
C LEU A 123 -0.50 -3.54 4.12
N ASN A 124 0.71 -3.04 3.85
CA ASN A 124 1.96 -3.62 4.35
C ASN A 124 2.00 -3.58 5.88
N GLN A 125 1.66 -2.43 6.48
CA GLN A 125 1.62 -2.27 7.93
C GLN A 125 0.62 -3.22 8.60
N PHE A 126 -0.56 -3.43 8.00
CA PHE A 126 -1.53 -4.39 8.53
C PHE A 126 -0.99 -5.82 8.50
N ARG A 127 -0.27 -6.22 7.43
CA ARG A 127 0.38 -7.53 7.34
C ARG A 127 1.45 -7.70 8.41
N GLU A 128 2.31 -6.70 8.56
CA GLU A 128 3.36 -6.70 9.60
C GLU A 128 2.75 -6.86 11.00
N PHE A 129 1.70 -6.09 11.31
CA PHE A 129 1.01 -6.20 12.60
C PHE A 129 0.35 -7.56 12.80
N ASP A 130 -0.26 -8.14 11.76
CA ASP A 130 -0.85 -9.47 11.84
C ASP A 130 0.22 -10.56 12.08
N GLU A 131 1.35 -10.49 11.40
CA GLU A 131 2.48 -11.41 11.58
C GLU A 131 3.11 -11.32 12.97
N GLN A 132 3.17 -10.10 13.53
CA GLN A 132 3.67 -9.85 14.89
C GLN A 132 2.61 -10.09 15.98
N GLY A 133 1.35 -10.37 15.62
CA GLY A 133 0.25 -10.55 16.56
C GLY A 133 -0.17 -9.26 17.29
N ILE A 134 0.11 -8.10 16.70
CA ILE A 134 -0.24 -6.78 17.24
C ILE A 134 -1.70 -6.46 16.91
N ALA A 135 -2.52 -6.30 17.94
CA ALA A 135 -3.91 -5.88 17.77
C ALA A 135 -4.00 -4.39 17.45
N PHE A 136 -4.34 -4.05 16.20
CA PHE A 136 -4.54 -2.67 15.76
C PHE A 136 -5.97 -2.42 15.25
N VAL A 137 -6.25 -2.68 13.97
CA VAL A 137 -7.59 -2.58 13.39
C VAL A 137 -8.10 -3.97 13.06
N PRO A 138 -9.26 -4.40 13.61
CA PRO A 138 -9.83 -5.70 13.30
C PRO A 138 -10.08 -5.87 11.80
N PHE A 139 -9.76 -7.06 11.27
CA PHE A 139 -9.91 -7.41 9.86
C PHE A 139 -11.18 -6.87 9.18
N PRO A 140 -12.41 -7.08 9.70
CA PRO A 140 -13.63 -6.62 9.00
C PRO A 140 -13.80 -5.10 8.96
N VAL A 141 -13.05 -4.36 9.79
CA VAL A 141 -13.17 -2.90 9.92
C VAL A 141 -12.13 -2.17 9.05
N ARG A 142 -11.07 -2.85 8.61
CA ARG A 142 -9.99 -2.24 7.81
C ARG A 142 -10.47 -1.50 6.55
N PRO A 143 -11.48 -1.98 5.79
CA PRO A 143 -12.00 -1.19 4.66
C PRO A 143 -12.54 0.19 5.07
N LEU A 144 -13.17 0.30 6.24
CA LEU A 144 -13.66 1.59 6.76
C LEU A 144 -12.49 2.51 7.17
N PHE A 145 -11.43 1.94 7.73
CA PHE A 145 -10.19 2.68 8.01
C PHE A 145 -9.58 3.25 6.72
N LEU A 146 -9.48 2.43 5.66
CA LEU A 146 -8.96 2.88 4.36
C LEU A 146 -9.85 3.97 3.72
N HIS A 147 -11.17 3.87 3.90
CA HIS A 147 -12.08 4.94 3.48
C HIS A 147 -11.80 6.25 4.22
N ALA A 148 -11.65 6.21 5.56
CA ALA A 148 -11.37 7.39 6.36
C ALA A 148 -10.01 8.01 5.98
N LEU A 149 -9.00 7.18 5.71
CA LEU A 149 -7.71 7.62 5.20
C LEU A 149 -7.87 8.36 3.87
N ARG A 150 -8.61 7.77 2.91
CA ARG A 150 -8.89 8.41 1.62
C ARG A 150 -9.58 9.76 1.79
N ASP A 151 -10.54 9.86 2.69
CA ASP A 151 -11.27 11.10 2.92
C ASP A 151 -10.33 12.19 3.46
N ALA A 152 -9.41 11.85 4.36
CA ALA A 152 -8.37 12.77 4.81
C ALA A 152 -7.48 13.28 3.67
N TYR A 153 -7.11 12.41 2.72
CA TYR A 153 -6.39 12.83 1.50
C TYR A 153 -7.21 13.80 0.65
N LEU A 154 -8.52 13.56 0.51
CA LEU A 154 -9.39 14.42 -0.27
C LEU A 154 -9.62 15.78 0.38
N GLU A 155 -9.65 15.83 1.71
CA GLU A 155 -9.77 17.08 2.47
C GLU A 155 -8.51 17.95 2.32
N VAL A 156 -7.33 17.34 2.33
CA VAL A 156 -6.04 18.06 2.17
C VAL A 156 -5.71 18.35 0.70
N GLY A 157 -6.16 17.47 -0.21
CA GLY A 157 -5.95 17.56 -1.66
C GLY A 157 -4.75 16.75 -2.16
N SER A 158 -3.60 16.83 -1.48
CA SER A 158 -2.43 15.98 -1.72
C SER A 158 -1.45 16.00 -0.54
N SER A 159 -0.63 14.96 -0.40
CA SER A 159 0.49 14.98 0.55
C SER A 159 1.72 15.65 -0.06
N GLN A 160 2.32 16.58 0.68
CA GLN A 160 3.60 17.20 0.34
C GLN A 160 4.76 16.60 1.15
N HIS A 161 4.51 15.53 1.91
CA HIS A 161 5.49 14.97 2.85
C HIS A 161 6.72 14.42 2.11
N GLY A 162 6.52 13.57 1.09
CA GLY A 162 7.63 13.04 0.29
C GLY A 162 8.45 14.14 -0.40
N ARG A 163 7.78 15.17 -0.93
CA ARG A 163 8.46 16.32 -1.56
C ARG A 163 9.38 17.05 -0.59
N ARG A 164 8.95 17.26 0.66
CA ARG A 164 9.79 17.90 1.69
C ARG A 164 11.05 17.08 1.96
N HIS A 165 10.95 15.76 1.98
CA HIS A 165 12.12 14.90 2.15
C HIS A 165 13.04 14.91 0.93
N VAL A 166 12.51 15.00 -0.28
CA VAL A 166 13.33 15.21 -1.50
C VAL A 166 14.09 16.54 -1.41
N ASP A 167 13.43 17.62 -1.00
CA ASP A 167 14.09 18.91 -0.82
C ASP A 167 15.20 18.83 0.24
N MET A 168 14.93 18.17 1.38
CA MET A 168 15.93 17.95 2.44
C MET A 168 17.10 17.07 1.98
N ALA A 169 16.84 16.05 1.17
CA ALA A 169 17.87 15.19 0.61
C ALA A 169 18.80 15.96 -0.36
N ALA A 170 18.22 16.87 -1.16
CA ALA A 170 18.99 17.75 -2.03
C ALA A 170 19.86 18.74 -1.21
N ASP A 171 19.30 19.36 -0.17
CA ASP A 171 20.04 20.25 0.72
C ASP A 171 21.20 19.52 1.43
N LEU A 172 21.00 18.25 1.81
CA LEU A 172 22.03 17.39 2.36
C LEU A 172 23.14 17.10 1.34
N GLU A 173 22.79 16.77 0.10
CA GLU A 173 23.75 16.54 -0.98
C GLU A 173 24.63 17.77 -1.22
N ASP A 174 24.00 18.94 -1.35
CA ASP A 174 24.70 20.21 -1.57
C ASP A 174 25.64 20.53 -0.40
N THR A 175 25.20 20.28 0.83
CA THR A 175 26.02 20.49 2.03
C THR A 175 27.25 19.58 2.05
N LEU A 176 27.08 18.29 1.75
CA LEU A 176 28.18 17.32 1.73
C LEU A 176 29.17 17.61 0.59
N ARG A 177 28.67 18.00 -0.59
CA ARG A 177 29.52 18.42 -1.71
C ARG A 177 30.28 19.70 -1.44
N ALA A 178 29.64 20.69 -0.81
CA ALA A 178 30.31 21.92 -0.39
C ALA A 178 31.44 21.66 0.62
N ALA A 179 31.34 20.59 1.41
CA ALA A 179 32.39 20.11 2.30
C ALA A 179 33.51 19.30 1.58
N GLY A 180 33.39 19.08 0.27
CA GLY A 180 34.39 18.40 -0.55
C GLY A 180 34.19 16.89 -0.68
N HIS A 181 33.02 16.36 -0.30
CA HIS A 181 32.70 14.94 -0.49
C HIS A 181 32.14 14.69 -1.89
N ASP A 182 32.60 13.61 -2.55
CA ASP A 182 32.00 13.12 -3.79
C ASP A 182 30.85 12.17 -3.48
N VAL A 183 29.66 12.75 -3.30
CA VAL A 183 28.44 12.04 -2.90
C VAL A 183 27.28 12.29 -3.86
N ARG A 184 26.34 11.35 -3.87
CA ARG A 184 24.99 11.51 -4.43
C ARG A 184 23.98 10.98 -3.42
N VAL A 185 22.92 11.74 -3.17
CA VAL A 185 21.88 11.39 -2.21
C VAL A 185 20.67 10.81 -2.95
N TYR A 186 20.20 9.65 -2.51
CA TYR A 186 19.10 8.91 -3.09
C TYR A 186 17.94 8.86 -2.07
N PRO A 187 16.92 9.73 -2.20
CA PRO A 187 15.75 9.65 -1.33
C PRO A 187 15.00 8.35 -1.55
N SER A 188 14.57 7.74 -0.46
CA SER A 188 13.82 6.49 -0.44
C SER A 188 12.81 6.46 0.72
N PHE A 189 11.71 5.77 0.48
CA PHE A 189 10.53 5.85 1.32
C PHE A 189 9.95 4.45 1.58
N LEU A 190 9.63 4.14 2.84
CA LEU A 190 8.97 2.87 3.19
C LEU A 190 7.60 2.72 2.53
N ASP A 191 6.81 3.80 2.58
CA ASP A 191 5.38 3.79 2.25
C ASP A 191 5.07 4.51 0.92
N ALA A 192 6.10 4.96 0.20
CA ALA A 192 5.98 5.67 -1.08
C ALA A 192 7.12 5.28 -2.04
N ASP A 193 7.15 5.86 -3.25
CA ASP A 193 8.24 5.64 -4.20
C ASP A 193 9.32 6.74 -4.13
N PRO A 194 10.59 6.39 -4.37
CA PRO A 194 11.09 5.03 -4.59
C PRO A 194 11.27 4.27 -3.28
N ARG A 195 11.14 2.94 -3.34
CA ARG A 195 11.43 2.05 -2.20
C ARG A 195 12.93 2.05 -1.81
N PRO A 196 13.29 1.63 -0.59
CA PRO A 196 14.68 1.56 -0.13
C PRO A 196 15.59 0.68 -1.00
N ASP A 197 15.15 -0.53 -1.34
CA ASP A 197 15.83 -1.44 -2.26
C ASP A 197 16.00 -0.81 -3.66
N ALA A 198 14.94 -0.19 -4.20
CA ALA A 198 14.97 0.48 -5.49
C ALA A 198 15.99 1.62 -5.54
N ALA A 199 16.11 2.41 -4.46
CA ALA A 199 17.08 3.48 -4.36
C ALA A 199 18.53 2.95 -4.32
N VAL A 200 18.77 1.85 -3.60
CA VAL A 200 20.08 1.18 -3.59
C VAL A 200 20.43 0.64 -4.97
N VAL A 201 19.52 -0.07 -5.63
CA VAL A 201 19.77 -0.61 -6.98
C VAL A 201 20.07 0.52 -7.97
N ARG A 202 19.31 1.62 -7.89
CA ARG A 202 19.58 2.80 -8.70
C ARG A 202 20.98 3.36 -8.44
N ALA A 203 21.37 3.53 -7.17
CA ALA A 203 22.69 4.01 -6.80
C ALA A 203 23.82 3.12 -7.35
N LEU A 204 23.65 1.79 -7.25
CA LEU A 204 24.61 0.82 -7.79
C LEU A 204 24.73 0.91 -9.31
N ASN A 205 23.60 0.99 -10.01
CA ASN A 205 23.56 1.12 -11.47
C ASN A 205 24.15 2.45 -11.96
N GLU A 206 24.07 3.50 -11.15
CA GLU A 206 24.68 4.79 -11.42
C GLU A 206 26.16 4.87 -11.03
N GLY A 207 26.78 3.77 -10.57
CA GLY A 207 28.22 3.66 -10.36
C GLY A 207 28.70 3.87 -8.92
N ALA A 208 27.83 3.84 -7.91
CA ALA A 208 28.24 4.07 -6.51
C ALA A 208 29.27 3.04 -6.04
N SER A 209 30.40 3.47 -5.49
CA SER A 209 31.45 2.56 -4.98
C SER A 209 31.33 2.30 -3.48
N GLN A 210 30.47 3.04 -2.79
CA GLN A 210 30.09 2.83 -1.39
C GLN A 210 28.63 3.24 -1.21
N VAL A 211 27.89 2.53 -0.35
CA VAL A 211 26.53 2.88 0.04
C VAL A 211 26.47 3.17 1.55
N VAL A 212 25.99 4.34 1.90
CA VAL A 212 25.68 4.75 3.27
C VAL A 212 24.17 4.95 3.37
N VAL A 213 23.51 4.25 4.29
CA VAL A 213 22.08 4.40 4.58
C VAL A 213 21.93 5.39 5.71
N ALA A 214 21.33 6.54 5.43
CA ALA A 214 21.03 7.58 6.40
C ALA A 214 19.57 7.45 6.86
N GLU A 215 19.38 6.93 8.07
CA GLU A 215 18.06 6.71 8.65
C GLU A 215 17.49 8.01 9.24
N VAL A 216 16.52 8.60 8.55
CA VAL A 216 15.91 9.87 8.93
C VAL A 216 14.59 9.62 9.63
N PHE A 217 14.68 9.12 10.86
CA PHE A 217 13.55 8.85 11.75
C PHE A 217 13.74 9.55 13.09
N VAL A 218 12.63 9.97 13.70
CA VAL A 218 12.64 10.59 15.04
C VAL A 218 12.77 9.52 16.15
N SER A 219 12.44 8.27 15.84
CA SER A 219 12.53 7.13 16.76
C SER A 219 12.78 5.83 15.99
N ILE A 220 13.54 4.91 16.58
CA ILE A 220 13.71 3.55 16.06
C ILE A 220 12.38 2.81 16.19
N SER A 221 11.88 2.25 15.09
CA SER A 221 10.62 1.49 15.03
C SER A 221 10.80 0.16 14.32
N ASN A 222 9.88 -0.78 14.50
CA ASN A 222 9.90 -2.04 13.73
C ASN A 222 9.80 -1.78 12.22
N HIS A 223 9.10 -0.71 11.82
CA HIS A 223 8.96 -0.31 10.41
C HIS A 223 10.29 0.14 9.80
N THR A 224 11.22 0.66 10.61
CA THR A 224 12.59 0.99 10.18
C THR A 224 13.38 -0.28 9.81
N ALA A 225 13.22 -1.36 10.60
CA ALA A 225 13.91 -2.62 10.37
C ALA A 225 13.50 -3.32 9.06
N GLU A 226 12.25 -3.14 8.62
CA GLU A 226 11.78 -3.65 7.33
C GLU A 226 12.53 -3.01 6.15
N GLY A 227 12.70 -1.68 6.18
CA GLY A 227 13.48 -1.02 5.13
C GLY A 227 14.95 -1.42 5.13
N GLU A 228 15.55 -1.64 6.30
CA GLU A 228 16.89 -2.21 6.36
C GLU A 228 16.95 -3.62 5.76
N HIS A 229 15.93 -4.45 5.98
CA HIS A 229 15.84 -5.79 5.41
C HIS A 229 15.80 -5.72 3.88
N LEU A 230 14.93 -4.87 3.31
CA LEU A 230 14.86 -4.63 1.86
C LEU A 230 16.21 -4.22 1.27
N ILE A 231 16.94 -3.33 1.95
CA ILE A 231 18.27 -2.89 1.52
C ILE A 231 19.28 -4.06 1.54
N ARG A 232 19.25 -4.89 2.60
CA ARG A 232 20.16 -6.03 2.75
C ARG A 232 19.93 -7.10 1.69
N GLU A 233 18.70 -7.29 1.23
CA GLU A 233 18.37 -8.26 0.16
C GLU A 233 19.02 -7.93 -1.19
N VAL A 234 19.44 -6.68 -1.41
CA VAL A 234 20.15 -6.28 -2.65
C VAL A 234 21.57 -6.88 -2.74
N ASP A 235 22.14 -7.32 -1.61
CA ASP A 235 23.48 -7.96 -1.52
C ASP A 235 24.60 -7.13 -2.21
N THR A 236 24.78 -5.89 -1.77
CA THR A 236 25.79 -4.97 -2.35
C THR A 236 27.22 -5.47 -2.18
N GLU A 237 27.48 -6.26 -1.12
CA GLU A 237 28.79 -6.81 -0.81
C GLU A 237 29.24 -7.84 -1.87
N SER A 238 28.32 -8.62 -2.43
CA SER A 238 28.62 -9.53 -3.56
C SER A 238 29.13 -8.79 -4.81
N LEU A 239 28.80 -7.50 -4.94
CA LEU A 239 29.27 -6.61 -6.01
C LEU A 239 30.57 -5.89 -5.64
N GLY A 240 31.09 -6.10 -4.43
CA GLY A 240 32.26 -5.39 -3.90
C GLY A 240 31.98 -3.97 -3.43
N VAL A 241 30.72 -3.61 -3.19
CA VAL A 241 30.30 -2.28 -2.73
C VAL A 241 29.95 -2.33 -1.24
N PRO A 242 30.74 -1.67 -0.36
CA PRO A 242 30.46 -1.65 1.08
C PRO A 242 29.13 -0.96 1.40
N LEU A 243 28.39 -1.54 2.35
CA LEU A 243 27.13 -1.01 2.89
C LEU A 243 27.31 -0.62 4.36
N THR A 244 26.83 0.56 4.75
CA THR A 244 26.87 1.02 6.15
C THR A 244 25.57 1.71 6.53
N PHE A 245 25.01 1.35 7.68
CA PHE A 245 23.85 2.02 8.29
C PHE A 245 24.33 3.00 9.37
N THR A 246 23.65 4.15 9.52
CA THR A 246 24.03 5.23 10.46
C THR A 246 22.99 5.46 11.54
#